data_AF-A0A2A5B6H3-F1
#
_entry.id   AF-A0A2A5B6H3-F1
#
_cell.length_a   1.000
_cell.length_b   1.000
_cell.length_c   1.000
_cell.angle_alpha   90.00
_cell.angle_beta   90.00
_cell.angle_gamma   90.00
#
_symmetry.space_group_name_H-M   'P 1'
#
loop_
_entity.id
_entity.type
_entity.pdbx_description
1 polymer ?
#
loop_
_entity_poly.entity_id
_entity_poly.type
_entity_poly.pdbx_seq_one_letter_code
_entity_poly.pdbx_strand_id
1 'polypeptide(L)'
;MTVFTRTWNPAYEALPPDTENAKNGAERINETKVDTRERFEVDHSQAGDVDDGMHKKVTFVDPLGAKPLQLNDETYLYSKDVDGSAELFFEDEAGNETQLTAVGKMVIDLVYPVGAIYASASSTSPDTLFGGTWTALADKQTLVQQGTYAAGTSGGSSVAVNVDHTHSDTFSLSSDGAHAHNVRYSSASLGGSSALTGLQSSSATGNTASSAAISNGSHSHTMSGGVSSAGVSGTDANMPPYLSVHMWQRTA
;
A
#
# COMPACT_ATOMS: atom_id res chain seq x y z
N MET A 1 -31.00 -35.57 -7.88
CA MET A 1 -31.47 -36.77 -7.17
C MET A 1 -30.91 -37.96 -7.92
N THR A 2 -30.03 -38.75 -7.30
CA THR A 2 -29.60 -40.04 -7.85
C THR A 2 -30.78 -41.02 -7.76
N VAL A 3 -30.98 -41.82 -8.81
CA VAL A 3 -32.06 -42.81 -8.89
C VAL A 3 -31.40 -44.18 -8.95
N PHE A 4 -31.63 -44.99 -7.92
CA PHE A 4 -31.15 -46.37 -7.88
C PHE A 4 -32.16 -47.30 -8.57
N THR A 5 -31.67 -48.25 -9.37
CA THR A 5 -32.49 -49.23 -10.08
C THR A 5 -33.30 -50.10 -9.11
N ARG A 6 -32.76 -50.39 -7.92
CA ARG A 6 -33.45 -51.10 -6.84
C ARG A 6 -33.29 -50.38 -5.50
N THR A 7 -34.30 -50.55 -4.64
CA THR A 7 -34.24 -50.11 -3.23
C THR A 7 -33.49 -51.15 -2.42
N TRP A 8 -32.34 -50.78 -1.87
CA TRP A 8 -31.60 -51.61 -0.93
C TRP A 8 -32.30 -51.53 0.44
N ASN A 9 -32.80 -52.67 0.92
CA ASN A 9 -33.53 -52.81 2.18
C ASN A 9 -33.50 -54.29 2.63
N PRO A 10 -33.96 -54.62 3.85
CA PRO A 10 -33.91 -55.99 4.37
C PRO A 10 -34.64 -57.05 3.54
N ALA A 11 -35.61 -56.65 2.68
CA ALA A 11 -36.29 -57.57 1.77
C ALA A 11 -35.50 -57.83 0.47
N TYR A 12 -34.61 -56.92 0.08
CA TYR A 12 -33.61 -57.15 -0.97
C TYR A 12 -32.42 -57.95 -0.43
N GLU A 13 -31.96 -57.66 0.77
CA GLU A 13 -30.86 -58.38 1.45
C GLU A 13 -31.21 -59.84 1.77
N ALA A 14 -32.51 -60.17 1.90
CA ALA A 14 -33.02 -61.53 2.03
C ALA A 14 -33.10 -62.33 0.71
N LEU A 15 -32.52 -61.83 -0.40
CA LEU A 15 -32.49 -62.49 -1.70
C LEU A 15 -31.06 -62.95 -2.06
N PRO A 16 -30.86 -64.20 -2.52
CA PRO A 16 -31.86 -65.26 -2.65
C PRO A 16 -32.24 -65.88 -1.29
N PRO A 17 -33.50 -66.31 -1.08
CA PRO A 17 -33.98 -66.86 0.19
C PRO A 17 -33.61 -68.35 0.38
N ASP A 18 -32.41 -68.76 -0.05
CA ASP A 18 -31.83 -70.13 -0.07
C ASP A 18 -32.70 -71.29 -0.61
N THR A 19 -33.88 -70.97 -1.15
CA THR A 19 -34.89 -71.89 -1.67
C THR A 19 -35.18 -71.67 -3.16
N GLU A 20 -34.58 -70.65 -3.76
CA GLU A 20 -34.61 -70.42 -5.21
C GLU A 20 -33.74 -71.44 -5.97
N ASN A 21 -34.00 -71.62 -7.27
CA ASN A 21 -33.18 -72.46 -8.13
C ASN A 21 -31.81 -71.79 -8.36
N ALA A 22 -30.71 -72.52 -8.19
CA ALA A 22 -29.34 -71.99 -8.30
C ALA A 22 -29.05 -71.20 -9.59
N LYS A 23 -29.75 -71.49 -10.71
CA LYS A 23 -29.64 -70.72 -11.95
C LYS A 23 -29.97 -69.22 -11.77
N ASN A 24 -30.86 -68.88 -10.84
CA ASN A 24 -31.28 -67.51 -10.54
C ASN A 24 -30.14 -66.71 -9.88
N GLY A 25 -29.19 -67.38 -9.20
CA GLY A 25 -28.06 -66.73 -8.53
C GLY A 25 -27.15 -65.95 -9.49
N ALA A 26 -27.05 -66.38 -10.75
CA ALA A 26 -26.31 -65.65 -11.78
C ALA A 26 -26.95 -64.29 -12.14
N GLU A 27 -28.29 -64.21 -12.08
CA GLU A 27 -29.02 -62.96 -12.22
C GLU A 27 -28.81 -62.07 -10.99
N ARG A 28 -29.05 -62.60 -9.77
CA ARG A 28 -28.83 -61.89 -8.50
C ARG A 28 -27.43 -61.27 -8.38
N ILE A 29 -26.38 -62.02 -8.72
CA ILE A 29 -25.00 -61.53 -8.71
C ILE A 29 -24.79 -60.32 -9.65
N ASN A 30 -25.53 -60.26 -10.77
CA ASN A 30 -25.48 -59.12 -11.68
C ASN A 30 -26.36 -57.96 -11.20
N GLU A 31 -27.49 -58.24 -10.54
CA GLU A 31 -28.28 -57.22 -9.82
C GLU A 31 -27.40 -56.50 -8.80
N THR A 32 -26.81 -57.24 -7.83
CA THR A 32 -25.99 -56.67 -6.76
C THR A 32 -24.78 -55.89 -7.28
N LYS A 33 -24.13 -56.33 -8.37
CA LYS A 33 -23.06 -55.55 -9.00
C LYS A 33 -23.53 -54.19 -9.52
N VAL A 34 -24.68 -54.15 -10.20
CA VAL A 34 -25.29 -52.92 -10.69
C VAL A 34 -25.72 -52.03 -9.53
N ASP A 35 -26.45 -52.59 -8.56
CA ASP A 35 -26.96 -51.85 -7.39
C ASP A 35 -25.84 -51.32 -6.48
N THR A 36 -24.67 -52.00 -6.46
CA THR A 36 -23.45 -51.53 -5.79
C THR A 36 -22.77 -50.41 -6.58
N ARG A 37 -22.57 -50.57 -7.90
CA ARG A 37 -21.95 -49.55 -8.76
C ARG A 37 -22.69 -48.23 -8.66
N GLU A 38 -24.02 -48.26 -8.82
CA GLU A 38 -24.88 -47.07 -8.74
C GLU A 38 -24.78 -46.32 -7.39
N ARG A 39 -24.42 -47.02 -6.30
CA ARG A 39 -24.26 -46.45 -4.96
C ARG A 39 -22.87 -45.88 -4.72
N PHE A 40 -21.81 -46.54 -5.19
CA PHE A 40 -20.47 -45.97 -5.18
C PHE A 40 -20.37 -44.75 -6.10
N GLU A 41 -20.97 -44.81 -7.30
CA GLU A 41 -20.99 -43.73 -8.30
C GLU A 41 -21.57 -42.39 -7.81
N VAL A 42 -22.31 -42.38 -6.70
CA VAL A 42 -22.86 -41.16 -6.05
C VAL A 42 -21.73 -40.21 -5.62
N ASP A 43 -20.65 -40.76 -5.07
CA ASP A 43 -19.53 -40.03 -4.48
C ASP A 43 -18.16 -40.42 -5.06
N HIS A 44 -18.01 -41.59 -5.69
CA HIS A 44 -16.74 -42.15 -6.17
C HIS A 44 -16.70 -42.28 -7.71
N SER A 45 -15.50 -42.37 -8.30
CA SER A 45 -15.32 -42.81 -9.69
C SER A 45 -15.34 -44.34 -9.81
N GLN A 46 -15.94 -44.82 -10.90
CA GLN A 46 -15.97 -46.22 -11.37
C GLN A 46 -16.05 -46.20 -12.91
N ALA A 47 -15.20 -45.38 -13.53
CA ALA A 47 -15.10 -45.18 -14.97
C ALA A 47 -14.21 -46.23 -15.68
N GLY A 48 -13.45 -47.02 -14.91
CA GLY A 48 -12.45 -47.96 -15.41
C GLY A 48 -11.11 -47.29 -15.76
N ASP A 49 -10.80 -46.15 -15.14
CA ASP A 49 -9.60 -45.35 -15.39
C ASP A 49 -8.67 -45.29 -14.15
N VAL A 50 -7.80 -44.27 -14.07
CA VAL A 50 -6.82 -44.11 -12.98
C VAL A 50 -7.42 -43.56 -11.70
N ASP A 51 -8.62 -42.98 -11.75
CA ASP A 51 -9.31 -42.37 -10.62
C ASP A 51 -10.35 -43.32 -9.99
N ASP A 52 -10.42 -44.58 -10.45
CA ASP A 52 -11.36 -45.59 -9.94
C ASP A 52 -11.21 -45.82 -8.43
N GLY A 53 -12.32 -45.67 -7.70
CA GLY A 53 -12.35 -45.69 -6.24
C GLY A 53 -12.00 -44.37 -5.54
N MET A 54 -11.55 -43.33 -6.27
CA MET A 54 -11.37 -41.99 -5.71
C MET A 54 -12.71 -41.23 -5.61
N HIS A 55 -12.79 -40.30 -4.67
CA HIS A 55 -13.97 -39.44 -4.49
C HIS A 55 -14.10 -38.37 -5.60
N LYS A 56 -15.21 -38.40 -6.34
CA LYS A 56 -15.74 -37.26 -7.11
C LYS A 56 -16.23 -36.14 -6.19
N LYS A 57 -16.77 -36.51 -5.02
CA LYS A 57 -17.16 -35.63 -3.91
C LYS A 57 -17.19 -36.41 -2.59
N VAL A 58 -17.20 -35.68 -1.49
CA VAL A 58 -17.47 -36.22 -0.14
C VAL A 58 -18.78 -35.63 0.35
N THR A 59 -19.80 -36.46 0.53
CA THR A 59 -21.11 -36.05 1.05
C THR A 59 -21.18 -36.34 2.54
N PHE A 60 -21.09 -35.29 3.35
CA PHE A 60 -21.46 -35.37 4.76
C PHE A 60 -23.00 -35.40 4.88
N VAL A 61 -23.50 -36.24 5.79
CA VAL A 61 -24.93 -36.37 6.14
C VAL A 61 -25.06 -36.29 7.65
N ASP A 62 -26.25 -35.91 8.13
CA ASP A 62 -26.60 -35.78 9.55
C ASP A 62 -25.53 -35.03 10.39
N PRO A 63 -25.42 -33.69 10.24
CA PRO A 63 -24.45 -32.87 10.95
C PRO A 63 -24.42 -33.15 12.45
N LEU A 64 -23.22 -33.29 13.01
CA LEU A 64 -23.06 -33.67 14.40
C LEU A 64 -23.56 -32.54 15.33
N GLY A 65 -24.16 -32.90 16.46
CA GLY A 65 -24.56 -31.94 17.51
C GLY A 65 -23.42 -31.52 18.44
N ALA A 66 -22.24 -32.14 18.31
CA ALA A 66 -21.02 -31.87 19.06
C ALA A 66 -19.82 -32.42 18.26
N LYS A 67 -18.59 -32.09 18.66
CA LYS A 67 -17.39 -32.68 18.06
C LYS A 67 -17.29 -34.21 18.31
N PRO A 68 -16.60 -34.98 17.44
CA PRO A 68 -16.31 -36.39 17.67
C PRO A 68 -15.62 -36.68 19.01
N LEU A 69 -15.62 -37.96 19.41
CA LEU A 69 -14.77 -38.43 20.49
C LEU A 69 -13.37 -38.68 19.94
N GLN A 70 -12.42 -37.80 20.26
CA GLN A 70 -11.02 -37.91 19.84
C GLN A 70 -10.41 -39.25 20.27
N LEU A 71 -9.86 -39.99 19.30
CA LEU A 71 -9.01 -41.16 19.52
C LEU A 71 -7.53 -40.81 19.34
N ASN A 72 -6.64 -41.67 19.81
CA ASN A 72 -5.19 -41.50 19.65
C ASN A 72 -4.81 -41.60 18.17
N ASP A 73 -3.84 -40.79 17.73
CA ASP A 73 -3.21 -40.87 16.40
C ASP A 73 -4.19 -40.67 15.21
N GLU A 74 -5.38 -40.10 15.47
CA GLU A 74 -6.45 -39.84 14.48
C GLU A 74 -6.73 -38.34 14.29
N THR A 75 -7.26 -37.97 13.12
CA THR A 75 -7.74 -36.61 12.81
C THR A 75 -9.07 -36.68 12.07
N TYR A 76 -9.94 -35.69 12.24
CA TYR A 76 -11.29 -35.73 11.69
C TYR A 76 -11.63 -34.50 10.86
N LEU A 77 -12.34 -34.73 9.75
CA LEU A 77 -13.02 -33.72 8.96
C LEU A 77 -14.52 -34.04 9.01
N TYR A 78 -15.35 -33.13 9.52
CA TYR A 78 -16.78 -33.39 9.77
C TYR A 78 -17.64 -32.14 9.64
N SER A 79 -18.94 -32.35 9.40
CA SER A 79 -19.95 -31.29 9.48
C SER A 79 -20.60 -31.24 10.86
N LYS A 80 -20.78 -30.04 11.41
CA LYS A 80 -21.50 -29.75 12.65
C LYS A 80 -22.45 -28.58 12.42
N ASP A 81 -23.64 -28.62 13.02
CA ASP A 81 -24.58 -27.50 12.89
C ASP A 81 -24.15 -26.30 13.74
N VAL A 82 -24.11 -25.12 13.10
CA VAL A 82 -23.86 -23.81 13.72
C VAL A 82 -25.04 -22.91 13.36
N ASP A 83 -25.79 -22.44 14.37
CA ASP A 83 -26.99 -21.61 14.20
C ASP A 83 -28.03 -22.17 13.19
N GLY A 84 -28.10 -23.50 13.05
CA GLY A 84 -28.99 -24.20 12.12
C GLY A 84 -28.48 -24.30 10.67
N SER A 85 -27.20 -24.03 10.43
CA SER A 85 -26.49 -24.28 9.17
C SER A 85 -25.38 -25.30 9.37
N ALA A 86 -25.28 -26.29 8.49
CA ALA A 86 -24.20 -27.27 8.52
C ALA A 86 -22.88 -26.64 8.06
N GLU A 87 -21.90 -26.56 8.95
CA GLU A 87 -20.57 -25.99 8.68
C GLU A 87 -19.47 -27.03 8.87
N LEU A 88 -18.34 -26.84 8.20
CA LEU A 88 -17.22 -27.78 8.14
C LEU A 88 -16.17 -27.49 9.23
N PHE A 89 -15.77 -28.54 9.94
CA PHE A 89 -14.78 -28.50 11.02
C PHE A 89 -13.67 -29.52 10.77
N PHE A 90 -12.46 -29.15 11.18
CA PHE A 90 -11.31 -30.05 11.29
C PHE A 90 -10.93 -30.19 12.77
N GLU A 91 -10.48 -31.37 13.16
CA GLU A 91 -9.95 -31.64 14.50
C GLU A 91 -8.62 -32.39 14.40
N ASP A 92 -7.61 -31.85 15.09
CA ASP A 92 -6.26 -32.42 15.12
C ASP A 92 -6.10 -33.54 16.17
N GLU A 93 -4.97 -34.23 16.12
CA GLU A 93 -4.62 -35.35 17.01
C GLU A 93 -4.63 -34.97 18.51
N ALA A 94 -4.45 -33.69 18.83
CA ALA A 94 -4.52 -33.16 20.19
C ALA A 94 -5.94 -32.73 20.60
N GLY A 95 -6.94 -32.93 19.75
CA GLY A 95 -8.35 -32.60 19.98
C GLY A 95 -8.67 -31.10 19.80
N ASN A 96 -7.83 -30.34 19.10
CA ASN A 96 -8.09 -28.93 18.79
C ASN A 96 -9.06 -28.82 17.61
N GLU A 97 -10.30 -28.44 17.92
CA GLU A 97 -11.36 -28.17 16.94
C GLU A 97 -11.14 -26.81 16.26
N THR A 98 -11.10 -26.81 14.92
CA THR A 98 -10.96 -25.62 14.06
C THR A 98 -12.12 -25.56 13.07
N GLN A 99 -12.89 -24.47 13.10
CA GLN A 99 -13.94 -24.20 12.12
C GLN A 99 -13.33 -23.72 10.79
N LEU A 100 -13.68 -24.39 9.69
CA LEU A 100 -13.18 -24.07 8.34
C LEU A 100 -14.14 -23.16 7.57
N THR A 101 -15.45 -23.40 7.69
CA THR A 101 -16.49 -22.61 7.03
C THR A 101 -17.46 -21.96 8.02
N ALA A 102 -18.00 -20.81 7.64
CA ALA A 102 -19.07 -20.12 8.38
C ALA A 102 -19.92 -19.27 7.42
N VAL A 103 -21.25 -19.37 7.57
CA VAL A 103 -22.25 -18.71 6.72
C VAL A 103 -22.04 -19.03 5.23
N GLY A 104 -21.70 -20.29 4.93
CA GLY A 104 -21.43 -20.76 3.56
C GLY A 104 -20.20 -20.15 2.87
N LYS A 105 -19.21 -19.68 3.64
CA LYS A 105 -17.91 -19.15 3.17
C LYS A 105 -16.76 -19.76 3.96
N MET A 106 -15.52 -19.63 3.48
CA MET A 106 -14.35 -19.93 4.32
C MET A 106 -14.23 -18.86 5.41
N VAL A 107 -13.80 -19.22 6.63
CA VAL A 107 -13.66 -18.27 7.74
C VAL A 107 -12.73 -17.08 7.39
N ILE A 108 -11.71 -17.31 6.55
CA ILE A 108 -10.82 -16.25 6.06
C ILE A 108 -11.55 -15.17 5.23
N ASP A 109 -12.64 -15.51 4.54
CA ASP A 109 -13.44 -14.55 3.75
C ASP A 109 -14.28 -13.60 4.61
N LEU A 110 -14.46 -13.94 5.89
CA LEU A 110 -15.15 -13.11 6.88
C LEU A 110 -14.18 -12.16 7.59
N VAL A 111 -12.95 -12.62 7.88
CA VAL A 111 -11.93 -11.84 8.61
C VAL A 111 -11.13 -10.94 7.67
N TYR A 112 -10.71 -11.46 6.52
CA TYR A 112 -9.96 -10.75 5.47
C TYR A 112 -10.61 -11.01 4.10
N PRO A 113 -11.73 -10.33 3.76
CA PRO A 113 -12.33 -10.43 2.43
C PRO A 113 -11.37 -9.93 1.33
N VAL A 114 -11.63 -10.30 0.08
CA VAL A 114 -10.86 -9.79 -1.08
C VAL A 114 -10.87 -8.25 -1.09
N GLY A 115 -9.69 -7.66 -1.24
CA GLY A 115 -9.45 -6.22 -1.11
C GLY A 115 -8.98 -5.76 0.28
N ALA A 116 -9.10 -6.58 1.32
CA ALA A 116 -8.62 -6.26 2.67
C ALA A 116 -7.09 -6.11 2.72
N ILE A 117 -6.61 -5.30 3.66
CA ILE A 117 -5.17 -5.05 3.88
C ILE A 117 -4.75 -5.68 5.21
N TYR A 118 -3.67 -6.45 5.18
CA TYR A 118 -2.95 -6.92 6.36
C TYR A 118 -1.63 -6.13 6.50
N ALA A 119 -1.24 -5.82 7.73
CA ALA A 119 -0.01 -5.09 8.06
C ALA A 119 0.71 -5.77 9.23
N SER A 120 2.03 -5.92 9.15
CA SER A 120 2.83 -6.57 10.19
C SER A 120 4.28 -6.05 10.23
N ALA A 121 4.89 -6.10 11.42
CA ALA A 121 6.32 -5.90 11.58
C ALA A 121 7.15 -7.14 11.16
N SER A 122 6.51 -8.30 10.96
CA SER A 122 7.16 -9.47 10.35
C SER A 122 7.11 -9.39 8.82
N SER A 123 8.13 -9.94 8.16
CA SER A 123 8.17 -10.13 6.70
C SER A 123 7.41 -11.36 6.20
N THR A 124 6.83 -12.16 7.11
CA THR A 124 6.04 -13.36 6.78
C THR A 124 4.83 -13.02 5.91
N SER A 125 4.68 -13.68 4.76
CA SER A 125 3.55 -13.47 3.85
C SER A 125 2.22 -13.92 4.50
N PRO A 126 1.11 -13.18 4.36
CA PRO A 126 -0.19 -13.59 4.89
C PRO A 126 -0.72 -14.87 4.25
N ASP A 127 -0.34 -15.16 3.01
CA ASP A 127 -0.54 -16.45 2.32
C ASP A 127 -0.05 -17.63 3.20
N THR A 128 1.15 -17.55 3.77
CA THR A 128 1.69 -18.61 4.64
C THR A 128 1.14 -18.59 6.07
N LEU A 129 0.22 -17.67 6.40
CA LEU A 129 -0.42 -17.55 7.72
C LEU A 129 -1.91 -17.90 7.67
N PHE A 130 -2.58 -17.58 6.56
CA PHE A 130 -4.04 -17.61 6.42
C PHE A 130 -4.52 -18.24 5.11
N GLY A 131 -3.61 -18.57 4.18
CA GLY A 131 -3.96 -18.89 2.79
C GLY A 131 -4.49 -17.69 2.02
N GLY A 132 -5.08 -17.96 0.84
CA GLY A 132 -5.54 -16.94 -0.10
C GLY A 132 -4.40 -16.28 -0.89
N THR A 133 -4.73 -15.46 -1.87
CA THR A 133 -3.73 -14.77 -2.71
C THR A 133 -3.52 -13.35 -2.19
N TRP A 134 -2.26 -12.95 -2.01
CA TRP A 134 -1.89 -11.65 -1.43
C TRP A 134 -0.84 -10.93 -2.28
N THR A 135 -0.99 -9.62 -2.46
CA THR A 135 -0.03 -8.77 -3.19
C THR A 135 0.59 -7.75 -2.24
N ALA A 136 1.92 -7.68 -2.20
CA ALA A 136 2.66 -6.76 -1.33
C ALA A 136 2.46 -5.29 -1.76
N LEU A 137 2.24 -4.43 -0.77
CA LEU A 137 2.07 -2.98 -0.93
C LEU A 137 3.39 -2.26 -0.65
N ALA A 138 4.40 -2.49 -1.49
CA ALA A 138 5.69 -1.81 -1.42
C ALA A 138 5.56 -0.29 -1.59
N ASP A 139 6.45 0.46 -0.94
CA ASP A 139 6.70 1.91 -1.09
C ASP A 139 5.47 2.82 -0.97
N LYS A 140 4.48 2.41 -0.15
CA LYS A 140 3.21 3.12 0.05
C LYS A 140 2.97 3.42 1.53
N GLN A 141 2.71 4.69 1.83
CA GLN A 141 2.03 5.07 3.07
C GLN A 141 0.52 4.93 2.89
N THR A 142 -0.17 4.35 3.87
CA THR A 142 -1.64 4.25 3.86
C THR A 142 -2.28 5.57 4.29
N LEU A 143 -3.37 5.95 3.61
CA LEU A 143 -4.16 7.14 3.89
C LEU A 143 -5.55 6.71 4.35
N VAL A 144 -6.08 7.36 5.40
CA VAL A 144 -7.46 7.11 5.85
C VAL A 144 -8.42 7.72 4.84
N GLN A 145 -9.31 6.90 4.27
CA GLN A 145 -10.30 7.37 3.31
C GLN A 145 -11.35 8.26 3.98
N GLN A 146 -11.39 9.52 3.58
CA GLN A 146 -12.52 10.42 3.80
C GLN A 146 -12.61 11.41 2.64
N GLY A 147 -13.79 11.59 2.07
CA GLY A 147 -14.02 12.52 0.95
C GLY A 147 -13.21 12.18 -0.29
N THR A 148 -12.29 13.08 -0.65
CA THR A 148 -11.60 13.15 -1.97
C THR A 148 -10.72 11.94 -2.31
N TYR A 149 -10.17 11.25 -1.30
CA TYR A 149 -9.26 10.13 -1.52
C TYR A 149 -10.03 8.81 -1.58
N ALA A 150 -10.37 8.34 -2.79
CA ALA A 150 -11.12 7.09 -2.98
C ALA A 150 -10.32 5.86 -2.52
N ALA A 151 -10.99 4.94 -1.82
CA ALA A 151 -10.37 3.71 -1.32
C ALA A 151 -9.79 2.86 -2.46
N GLY A 152 -8.63 2.23 -2.21
CA GLY A 152 -7.91 1.43 -3.22
C GLY A 152 -7.15 2.22 -4.29
N THR A 153 -7.25 3.56 -4.32
CA THR A 153 -6.42 4.39 -5.21
C THR A 153 -5.02 4.62 -4.64
N SER A 154 -4.06 4.96 -5.52
CA SER A 154 -2.68 5.26 -5.16
C SER A 154 -2.20 6.56 -5.81
N GLY A 155 -1.40 7.34 -5.09
CA GLY A 155 -0.80 8.59 -5.58
C GLY A 155 0.19 9.16 -4.57
N GLY A 156 0.66 10.38 -4.82
CA GLY A 156 1.72 11.02 -4.04
C GLY A 156 3.11 10.85 -4.67
N SER A 157 4.15 11.23 -3.91
CA SER A 157 5.56 11.11 -4.29
C SER A 157 6.35 10.66 -3.06
N SER A 158 7.28 9.72 -3.24
CA SER A 158 8.24 9.32 -2.19
C SER A 158 9.34 10.36 -1.96
N VAL A 159 9.54 11.29 -2.90
CA VAL A 159 10.49 12.40 -2.79
C VAL A 159 9.73 13.69 -2.51
N ALA A 160 10.26 14.52 -1.61
CA ALA A 160 9.72 15.85 -1.33
C ALA A 160 9.66 16.69 -2.61
N VAL A 161 8.48 17.23 -2.92
CA VAL A 161 8.30 18.14 -4.05
C VAL A 161 9.02 19.44 -3.74
N ASN A 162 10.10 19.74 -4.47
CA ASN A 162 10.78 21.01 -4.34
C ASN A 162 9.85 22.13 -4.84
N VAL A 163 9.35 22.95 -3.91
CA VAL A 163 8.48 24.08 -4.22
C VAL A 163 9.33 25.18 -4.86
N ASP A 164 9.36 25.18 -6.19
CA ASP A 164 10.02 26.22 -6.98
C ASP A 164 9.38 27.58 -6.67
N HIS A 165 10.21 28.52 -6.25
CA HIS A 165 9.85 29.90 -5.96
C HIS A 165 11.05 30.79 -6.27
N THR A 166 10.76 31.97 -6.81
CA THR A 166 11.80 32.92 -7.23
C THR A 166 11.81 34.15 -6.34
N HIS A 167 13.02 34.65 -6.07
CA HIS A 167 13.25 35.93 -5.42
C HIS A 167 13.75 36.95 -6.44
N SER A 168 13.24 38.18 -6.37
CA SER A 168 13.62 39.28 -7.28
C SER A 168 13.90 40.57 -6.51
N ASP A 169 15.17 40.81 -6.20
CA ASP A 169 15.61 42.08 -5.62
C ASP A 169 15.77 43.16 -6.71
N THR A 170 15.41 44.41 -6.38
CA THR A 170 15.70 45.58 -7.23
C THR A 170 16.63 46.54 -6.49
N PHE A 171 17.85 46.65 -6.97
CA PHE A 171 18.88 47.54 -6.43
C PHE A 171 18.91 48.86 -7.20
N SER A 172 19.02 49.99 -6.50
CA SER A 172 19.11 51.33 -7.10
C SER A 172 20.06 52.24 -6.32
N LEU A 173 20.80 53.09 -7.04
CA LEU A 173 21.73 54.09 -6.51
C LEU A 173 21.21 55.49 -6.82
N SER A 174 20.28 55.99 -6.00
CA SER A 174 19.62 57.27 -6.20
C SER A 174 20.29 58.43 -5.44
N SER A 175 21.49 58.85 -5.88
CA SER A 175 21.97 60.24 -5.90
C SER A 175 23.47 60.27 -6.23
N ASP A 176 23.88 61.11 -7.20
CA ASP A 176 25.27 61.57 -7.24
C ASP A 176 25.50 62.57 -6.10
N GLY A 177 26.68 62.56 -5.49
CA GLY A 177 27.00 63.32 -4.29
C GLY A 177 27.66 64.65 -4.62
N ALA A 178 26.88 65.70 -4.91
CA ALA A 178 27.40 67.02 -5.21
C ALA A 178 28.25 67.59 -4.05
N HIS A 179 29.55 67.76 -4.27
CA HIS A 179 30.52 68.21 -3.29
C HIS A 179 31.42 69.33 -3.86
N ALA A 180 32.07 70.09 -2.97
CA ALA A 180 32.90 71.24 -3.32
C ALA A 180 34.21 71.26 -2.52
N HIS A 181 35.27 71.85 -3.10
CA HIS A 181 36.59 71.97 -2.48
C HIS A 181 36.97 73.44 -2.27
N ASN A 182 37.52 73.79 -1.10
CA ASN A 182 38.01 75.13 -0.79
C ASN A 182 39.50 75.30 -1.13
N VAL A 183 39.82 75.82 -2.32
CA VAL A 183 41.20 76.16 -2.70
C VAL A 183 41.55 77.56 -2.19
N ARG A 184 42.71 77.72 -1.53
CA ARG A 184 43.21 79.04 -1.07
C ARG A 184 44.19 79.60 -2.09
N TYR A 185 43.93 80.80 -2.61
CA TYR A 185 44.82 81.54 -3.50
C TYR A 185 44.65 83.05 -3.30
N SER A 186 45.72 83.81 -3.45
CA SER A 186 45.69 85.28 -3.42
C SER A 186 45.36 85.83 -4.82
N SER A 187 44.23 86.53 -4.96
CA SER A 187 43.88 87.28 -6.15
C SER A 187 44.02 88.79 -5.92
N ALA A 188 44.72 89.47 -6.84
CA ALA A 188 44.78 90.92 -6.89
C ALA A 188 43.71 91.43 -7.88
N SER A 189 42.64 92.04 -7.37
CA SER A 189 41.62 92.66 -8.21
C SER A 189 42.11 94.02 -8.72
N LEU A 190 42.63 94.04 -9.95
CA LEU A 190 42.78 95.27 -10.73
C LEU A 190 41.49 95.46 -11.54
N GLY A 191 40.89 96.65 -11.43
CA GLY A 191 39.52 96.89 -11.91
C GLY A 191 39.38 96.77 -13.44
N GLY A 192 38.73 95.69 -13.89
CA GLY A 192 38.42 95.43 -15.28
C GLY A 192 38.46 93.94 -15.60
N SER A 193 37.43 93.44 -16.30
CA SER A 193 37.21 92.09 -16.84
C SER A 193 38.34 91.07 -16.62
N SER A 194 38.45 90.54 -15.41
CA SER A 194 39.57 89.69 -15.00
C SER A 194 39.43 88.27 -15.53
N ALA A 195 39.96 88.01 -16.72
CA ALA A 195 40.47 86.68 -17.03
C ALA A 195 41.57 86.36 -15.99
N LEU A 196 41.43 85.25 -15.25
CA LEU A 196 42.34 84.89 -14.17
C LEU A 196 43.67 84.32 -14.70
N THR A 197 44.48 85.18 -15.32
CA THR A 197 45.77 84.83 -15.91
C THR A 197 46.92 84.99 -14.91
N GLY A 198 47.26 83.91 -14.22
CA GLY A 198 48.53 83.77 -13.49
C GLY A 198 48.39 83.59 -11.97
N LEU A 199 48.99 82.52 -11.46
CA LEU A 199 49.32 82.40 -10.04
C LEU A 199 50.48 83.35 -9.72
N GLN A 200 50.29 84.27 -8.77
CA GLN A 200 51.39 84.92 -8.06
C GLN A 200 51.26 84.65 -6.56
N SER A 201 52.13 83.77 -6.05
CA SER A 201 52.19 83.37 -4.65
C SER A 201 53.17 84.24 -3.87
N SER A 202 52.76 85.44 -3.47
CA SER A 202 53.61 86.33 -2.64
C SER A 202 52.87 87.52 -1.99
N SER A 203 51.84 87.29 -1.16
CA SER A 203 51.42 88.28 -0.15
C SER A 203 50.77 87.63 1.08
N ALA A 204 51.00 88.21 2.27
CA ALA A 204 50.65 87.60 3.56
C ALA A 204 49.20 87.89 4.02
N THR A 205 48.31 88.34 3.12
CA THR A 205 46.93 88.74 3.42
C THR A 205 45.97 87.88 2.60
N GLY A 206 45.76 86.64 3.06
CA GLY A 206 45.02 85.62 2.32
C GLY A 206 43.51 85.83 2.29
N ASN A 207 43.00 86.52 1.26
CA ASN A 207 41.60 86.39 0.88
C ASN A 207 41.27 84.92 0.56
N THR A 208 40.07 84.47 0.96
CA THR A 208 39.56 83.14 0.62
C THR A 208 38.43 83.29 -0.38
N ALA A 209 38.59 82.73 -1.58
CA ALA A 209 37.59 82.75 -2.64
C ALA A 209 37.15 81.32 -2.97
N SER A 210 35.84 81.08 -3.00
CA SER A 210 35.27 79.78 -3.36
C SER A 210 35.12 79.67 -4.88
N SER A 211 35.87 78.75 -5.49
CA SER A 211 35.79 78.44 -6.92
C SER A 211 35.24 77.02 -7.13
N ALA A 212 34.23 76.86 -7.99
CA ALA A 212 33.72 75.54 -8.34
C ALA A 212 34.78 74.70 -9.08
N ALA A 213 34.79 73.38 -8.85
CA ALA A 213 35.58 72.46 -9.65
C ALA A 213 34.96 72.34 -11.06
N ILE A 214 35.80 72.34 -12.10
CA ILE A 214 35.36 72.28 -13.51
C ILE A 214 35.02 70.85 -13.98
N SER A 215 35.18 69.85 -13.13
CA SER A 215 34.53 68.55 -13.23
C SER A 215 34.22 68.03 -11.82
N ASN A 216 33.24 67.12 -11.71
CA ASN A 216 33.14 66.24 -10.54
C ASN A 216 34.45 65.42 -10.45
N GLY A 217 34.86 65.07 -9.24
CA GLY A 217 35.92 64.08 -9.04
C GLY A 217 35.45 62.70 -9.50
N SER A 218 36.37 61.85 -9.95
CA SER A 218 36.01 60.46 -10.29
C SER A 218 35.85 59.65 -9.00
N HIS A 219 34.61 59.38 -8.60
CA HIS A 219 34.25 58.45 -7.54
C HIS A 219 33.32 57.35 -8.06
N SER A 220 33.27 56.23 -7.35
CA SER A 220 32.40 55.10 -7.67
C SER A 220 31.47 54.77 -6.51
N HIS A 221 30.23 54.43 -6.84
CA HIS A 221 29.28 53.88 -5.89
C HIS A 221 29.26 52.36 -6.05
N THR A 222 29.94 51.64 -5.15
CA THR A 222 29.88 50.17 -5.11
C THR A 222 28.70 49.74 -4.24
N MET A 223 27.69 49.12 -4.84
CA MET A 223 26.67 48.38 -4.10
C MET A 223 26.91 46.89 -4.25
N SER A 224 26.77 46.15 -3.14
CA SER A 224 26.72 44.69 -3.16
C SER A 224 25.53 44.22 -2.33
N GLY A 225 24.96 43.11 -2.77
CA GLY A 225 23.74 42.52 -2.25
C GLY A 225 23.41 41.31 -3.11
N GLY A 226 22.59 40.42 -2.58
CA GLY A 226 22.15 39.23 -3.31
C GLY A 226 21.24 38.38 -2.44
N VAL A 227 20.31 37.70 -3.10
CA VAL A 227 19.43 36.73 -2.46
C VAL A 227 20.27 35.62 -1.85
N SER A 228 20.27 35.51 -0.53
CA SER A 228 20.72 34.30 0.16
C SER A 228 19.73 33.18 -0.15
N SER A 229 20.15 32.16 -0.90
CA SER A 229 19.35 30.95 -1.07
C SER A 229 19.25 30.22 0.28
N ALA A 230 18.19 30.51 1.02
CA ALA A 230 17.91 29.97 2.35
C ALA A 230 17.05 28.69 2.32
N GLY A 231 16.85 28.11 1.13
CA GLY A 231 16.19 26.82 0.97
C GLY A 231 17.06 25.67 1.48
N VAL A 232 16.66 25.08 2.60
CA VAL A 232 17.14 23.75 3.00
C VAL A 232 16.38 22.67 2.23
N SER A 233 16.99 21.50 2.01
CA SER A 233 16.30 20.40 1.34
C SER A 233 15.11 19.90 2.15
N GLY A 234 13.96 19.73 1.49
CA GLY A 234 12.77 19.12 2.07
C GLY A 234 12.80 17.58 2.10
N THR A 235 13.79 16.94 1.46
CA THR A 235 13.95 15.47 1.44
C THR A 235 13.98 14.93 2.87
N ASP A 236 13.12 13.95 3.15
CA ASP A 236 12.89 13.27 4.44
C ASP A 236 12.48 14.18 5.63
N ALA A 237 12.63 15.50 5.51
CA ALA A 237 12.34 16.49 6.55
C ALA A 237 10.84 16.69 6.86
N ASN A 238 9.95 16.20 5.99
CA ASN A 238 8.49 16.32 6.14
C ASN A 238 7.80 15.01 6.58
N MET A 239 8.57 13.99 6.99
CA MET A 239 8.02 12.74 7.52
C MET A 239 7.82 12.86 9.05
N PRO A 240 6.58 12.77 9.59
CA PRO A 240 6.39 12.62 11.02
C PRO A 240 6.94 11.27 11.51
N PRO A 241 7.22 11.09 12.82
CA PRO A 241 7.73 9.83 13.36
C PRO A 241 6.85 8.64 12.96
N TYR A 242 7.46 7.64 12.32
CA TYR A 242 6.76 6.53 11.69
C TYR A 242 7.36 5.17 12.08
N LEU A 243 6.56 4.12 11.93
CA LEU A 243 7.01 2.72 11.97
C LEU A 243 6.89 2.15 10.56
N SER A 244 7.99 1.58 10.04
CA SER A 244 7.93 0.80 8.80
C SER A 244 7.35 -0.58 9.09
N VAL A 245 6.40 -1.02 8.27
CA VAL A 245 5.73 -2.32 8.37
C VAL A 245 5.57 -2.91 6.97
N HIS A 246 5.61 -4.24 6.89
CA HIS A 246 5.21 -4.94 5.67
C HIS A 246 3.68 -4.91 5.56
N MET A 247 3.18 -4.61 4.36
CA MET A 247 1.75 -4.55 4.08
C MET A 247 1.42 -5.35 2.83
N TRP A 248 0.25 -5.99 2.82
CA TRP A 248 -0.26 -6.77 1.70
C TRP A 248 -1.77 -6.55 1.55
N GLN A 249 -2.25 -6.62 0.31
CA GLN A 249 -3.66 -6.62 -0.03
C GLN A 249 -4.09 -8.02 -0.50
N ARG A 250 -5.20 -8.56 0.02
CA ARG A 250 -5.76 -9.82 -0.48
C ARG A 250 -6.40 -9.61 -1.86
N THR A 251 -6.08 -10.45 -2.82
CA THR A 251 -6.55 -10.39 -4.22
C THR A 251 -7.43 -11.57 -4.63
N ALA A 252 -7.35 -12.70 -3.93
CA ALA A 252 -8.27 -13.84 -4.01
C ALA A 252 -8.31 -14.60 -2.68
#